data_AF-A0A8S9YN32-F1
#
_entry.id   AF-A0A8S9YN32-F1
#
_cell.length_a   1.000
_cell.length_b   1.000
_cell.length_c   1.000
_cell.angle_alpha   90.00
_cell.angle_beta   90.00
_cell.angle_gamma   90.00
#
_symmetry.space_group_name_H-M   'P 1'
#
loop_
_entity.id
_entity.type
_entity.pdbx_description
1 polymer ?
#
loop_
_entity_poly.entity_id
_entity_poly.type
_entity_poly.pdbx_seq_one_letter_code
_entity_poly.pdbx_strand_id
1 'polypeptide(L)'
;MYDSSEAPSNIWSSLLKEVQANASMRRSYGTSGSTLGPQLLILGSEQVGKTRLIAKLSESAEIRTGVGLEFDYVCLSGEHQGEYLQLGVWCLDGDPEHSNLLKFALSEPNIWHTMVIVCLDLSEPWSMLNDLQLWLRLLQQHVVRLKLKDGELHKLRMSSK
;
A
#
# COMPACT_ATOMS: atom_id res chain seq x y z
N MET A 1 -7.99 23.80 57.78
CA MET A 1 -8.77 23.45 56.58
C MET A 1 -7.91 23.82 55.39
N TYR A 2 -7.15 22.85 54.84
CA TYR A 2 -6.44 23.06 53.58
C TYR A 2 -7.41 22.69 52.46
N ASP A 3 -7.79 23.70 51.69
CA ASP A 3 -8.57 23.56 50.47
C ASP A 3 -7.72 22.78 49.47
N SER A 4 -8.25 21.65 49.00
CA SER A 4 -7.57 20.76 48.06
C SER A 4 -7.78 21.35 46.68
N SER A 5 -6.84 22.17 46.21
CA SER A 5 -6.85 22.69 44.85
C SER A 5 -6.79 21.53 43.85
N GLU A 6 -7.95 21.17 43.30
CA GLU A 6 -8.03 20.38 42.08
C GLU A 6 -7.14 21.05 41.04
N ALA A 7 -6.05 20.37 40.67
CA ALA A 7 -5.17 20.83 39.62
C ALA A 7 -6.04 21.13 38.39
N PRO A 8 -5.89 22.31 37.74
CA PRO A 8 -6.72 22.67 36.60
C PRO A 8 -6.54 21.57 35.55
N SER A 9 -7.60 20.79 35.34
CA SER A 9 -7.61 19.72 34.36
C SER A 9 -7.10 20.31 33.04
N ASN A 10 -5.97 19.79 32.53
CA ASN A 10 -5.31 20.36 31.38
C ASN A 10 -6.22 20.20 30.15
N ILE A 11 -7.05 21.21 29.88
CA ILE A 11 -8.07 21.24 28.81
C ILE A 11 -7.44 20.92 27.45
N TRP A 12 -6.20 21.37 27.23
CA TRP A 12 -5.42 21.02 26.05
C TRP A 12 -5.11 19.53 25.95
N SER A 13 -4.87 18.86 27.07
CA SER A 13 -4.63 17.41 27.07
C SER A 13 -5.90 16.61 26.79
N SER A 14 -7.08 17.07 27.24
CA SER A 14 -8.36 16.42 26.90
C SER A 14 -8.74 16.67 25.44
N LEU A 15 -8.58 17.90 24.94
CA LEU A 15 -8.79 18.22 23.52
C LEU A 15 -7.84 17.44 22.62
N LEU A 16 -6.55 17.35 22.95
CA LEU A 16 -5.59 16.58 22.15
C LEU A 16 -5.91 15.08 22.18
N LYS A 17 -6.33 14.53 23.33
CA LYS A 17 -6.81 13.14 23.43
C LYS A 17 -8.06 12.91 22.59
N GLU A 18 -8.99 13.87 22.59
CA GLU A 18 -10.22 13.79 21.82
C GLU A 18 -9.95 13.90 20.31
N VAL A 19 -9.07 14.80 19.88
CA VAL A 19 -8.63 14.90 18.48
C VAL A 19 -7.91 13.64 18.04
N GLN A 20 -7.06 13.05 18.89
CA GLN A 20 -6.40 11.77 18.62
C GLN A 20 -7.41 10.62 18.56
N ALA A 21 -8.41 10.59 19.44
CA ALA A 21 -9.50 9.62 19.43
C ALA A 21 -10.36 9.77 18.17
N ASN A 22 -10.71 10.99 17.77
CA ASN A 22 -11.47 11.27 16.55
C ASN A 22 -10.66 10.97 15.28
N ALA A 23 -9.36 11.27 15.25
CA ALA A 23 -8.48 10.88 14.16
C ALA A 23 -8.35 9.35 14.04
N SER A 24 -8.39 8.64 15.18
CA SER A 24 -8.40 7.18 15.19
C SER A 24 -9.74 6.55 14.82
N MET A 25 -10.86 7.21 15.16
CA MET A 25 -12.22 6.76 14.84
C MET A 25 -12.61 7.07 13.38
N ARG A 26 -12.08 8.16 12.79
CA ARG A 26 -12.17 8.46 11.35
C ARG A 26 -11.28 7.57 10.49
N ARG A 27 -10.62 6.55 11.05
CA ARG A 27 -9.94 5.49 10.30
C ARG A 27 -10.96 4.50 9.73
N SER A 28 -11.89 4.98 8.91
CA SER A 28 -12.34 4.09 7.84
C SER A 28 -11.10 3.87 6.98
N TYR A 29 -10.69 2.62 6.80
CA TYR A 29 -9.44 2.29 6.12
C TYR A 29 -9.40 3.00 4.75
N GLY A 30 -8.41 3.88 4.57
CA GLY A 30 -8.20 4.62 3.32
C GLY A 30 -8.94 5.97 3.17
N THR A 31 -9.69 6.44 4.16
CA THR A 31 -10.18 7.82 4.14
C THR A 31 -9.09 8.82 4.55
N SER A 32 -9.22 10.05 4.07
CA SER A 32 -8.32 11.16 4.34
C SER A 32 -7.99 11.32 5.84
N GLY A 33 -6.73 11.11 6.22
CA GLY A 33 -6.26 11.16 7.60
C GLY A 33 -5.75 9.84 8.20
N SER A 34 -5.83 8.71 7.48
CA SER A 34 -5.14 7.47 7.88
C SER A 34 -3.64 7.56 7.59
N THR A 35 -2.80 7.17 8.56
CA THR A 35 -1.33 7.12 8.37
C THR A 35 -0.87 5.94 7.49
N LEU A 36 -1.74 4.95 7.27
CA LEU A 36 -1.56 3.82 6.36
C LEU A 36 -2.85 3.70 5.51
N GLY A 37 -2.77 4.12 4.25
CA GLY A 37 -3.84 3.93 3.27
C GLY A 37 -3.70 2.58 2.57
N PRO A 38 -4.74 2.09 1.87
CA PRO A 38 -4.58 0.97 0.96
C PRO A 38 -3.53 1.30 -0.09
N GLN A 39 -2.77 0.29 -0.48
CA GLN A 39 -1.73 0.44 -1.48
C GLN A 39 -1.76 -0.69 -2.50
N LEU A 40 -1.38 -0.35 -3.73
CA LEU A 40 -1.29 -1.23 -4.86
C LEU A 40 0.17 -1.35 -5.27
N LEU A 41 0.69 -2.56 -5.39
CA LEU A 41 2.02 -2.83 -5.91
C LEU A 41 1.91 -3.58 -7.24
N ILE A 42 2.36 -2.97 -8.32
CA ILE A 42 2.31 -3.53 -9.66
C ILE A 42 3.70 -4.03 -10.04
N LEU A 43 3.78 -5.31 -10.35
CA LEU A 43 4.97 -6.04 -10.77
C LEU A 43 4.76 -6.58 -12.18
N GLY A 44 5.85 -6.86 -12.89
CA GLY A 44 5.80 -7.43 -14.24
C GLY A 44 7.02 -7.05 -15.05
N SER A 45 7.26 -7.78 -16.13
CA SER A 45 8.40 -7.57 -17.04
C SER A 45 8.34 -6.19 -17.71
N GLU A 46 9.41 -5.80 -18.41
CA GLU A 46 9.39 -4.55 -19.17
C GLU A 46 8.27 -4.59 -20.22
N GLN A 47 7.63 -3.45 -20.48
CA GLN A 47 6.67 -3.27 -21.57
C GLN A 47 5.37 -4.11 -21.52
N VAL A 48 5.07 -4.82 -20.42
CA VAL A 48 3.80 -5.56 -20.22
C VAL A 48 2.56 -4.66 -20.04
N GLY A 49 2.69 -3.35 -20.23
CA GLY A 49 1.59 -2.38 -20.10
C GLY A 49 1.28 -1.90 -18.69
N LYS A 50 2.20 -2.04 -17.71
CA LYS A 50 2.02 -1.58 -16.32
C LYS A 50 1.59 -0.11 -16.24
N THR A 51 2.33 0.78 -16.92
CA THR A 51 2.02 2.21 -16.97
C THR A 51 0.67 2.48 -17.63
N ARG A 52 0.27 1.67 -18.62
CA ARG A 52 -1.04 1.80 -19.28
C ARG A 52 -2.17 1.41 -18.35
N LEU A 53 -1.97 0.41 -17.49
CA LEU A 53 -2.92 0.03 -16.44
C LEU A 53 -3.07 1.18 -15.43
N ILE A 54 -1.96 1.75 -14.96
CA ILE A 54 -1.96 2.87 -14.02
C ILE A 54 -2.69 4.07 -14.61
N ALA A 55 -2.33 4.50 -15.83
CA ALA A 55 -2.96 5.63 -16.51
C ALA A 55 -4.48 5.46 -16.67
N LYS A 56 -4.95 4.22 -16.93
CA LYS A 56 -6.39 3.92 -16.97
C LYS A 56 -7.05 3.97 -15.60
N LEU A 57 -6.35 3.55 -14.56
CA LEU A 57 -6.86 3.57 -13.18
C LEU A 57 -6.93 5.00 -12.62
N SER A 58 -5.93 5.83 -12.94
CA SER A 58 -5.83 7.23 -12.49
C SER A 58 -6.65 8.21 -13.34
N GLU A 59 -7.36 7.73 -14.37
CA GLU A 59 -8.05 8.55 -15.38
C GLU A 59 -7.15 9.64 -16.00
N SER A 60 -5.83 9.46 -15.92
CA SER A 60 -4.85 10.45 -16.36
C SER A 60 -4.35 10.11 -17.76
N ALA A 61 -4.32 11.11 -18.64
CA ALA A 61 -3.78 10.95 -20.00
C ALA A 61 -2.25 10.82 -20.05
N GLU A 62 -1.54 11.20 -18.97
CA GLU A 62 -0.08 11.19 -18.91
C GLU A 62 0.45 9.78 -18.57
N ILE A 63 1.29 9.26 -19.46
CA ILE A 63 2.05 8.03 -19.27
C ILE A 63 3.39 8.43 -18.68
N ARG A 64 3.60 8.15 -17.39
CA ARG A 64 4.88 8.38 -16.72
C ARG A 64 5.74 7.14 -16.82
N THR A 65 6.92 7.28 -17.41
CA THR A 65 7.95 6.23 -17.41
C THR A 65 9.08 6.71 -16.51
N GLY A 66 9.14 6.17 -15.31
CA GLY A 66 10.26 6.29 -14.40
C GLY A 66 11.18 5.07 -14.49
N VAL A 67 12.18 5.03 -13.62
CA VAL A 67 13.18 3.96 -13.56
C VAL A 67 13.22 3.43 -12.12
N GLY A 68 13.32 2.12 -11.98
CA GLY A 68 13.41 1.46 -10.69
C GLY A 68 12.04 1.28 -10.01
N LEU A 69 11.68 2.19 -9.10
CA LEU A 69 10.43 2.11 -8.33
C LEU A 69 9.68 3.45 -8.41
N GLU A 70 8.56 3.43 -9.10
CA GLU A 70 7.67 4.57 -9.24
C GLU A 70 6.60 4.57 -8.16
N PHE A 71 6.20 5.76 -7.74
CA PHE A 71 5.12 5.98 -6.81
C PHE A 71 4.16 7.05 -7.33
N ASP A 72 2.88 6.72 -7.37
CA ASP A 72 1.78 7.63 -7.67
C ASP A 72 0.65 7.45 -6.64
N TYR A 73 -0.31 8.37 -6.64
CA TYR A 73 -1.53 8.25 -5.85
C TYR A 73 -2.75 8.32 -6.77
N VAL A 74 -3.77 7.53 -6.46
CA VAL A 74 -5.07 7.57 -7.13
C VAL A 74 -6.12 7.95 -6.10
N CYS A 75 -6.94 8.96 -6.42
CA CYS A 75 -8.06 9.36 -5.59
C CYS A 75 -9.34 8.74 -6.18
N LEU A 76 -10.03 7.93 -5.39
CA LEU A 76 -11.30 7.31 -5.75
C LEU A 76 -12.42 8.02 -4.97
N SER A 77 -13.46 8.47 -5.65
CA SER A 77 -14.64 9.04 -4.97
C SER A 77 -15.45 7.92 -4.31
N GLY A 78 -15.82 8.12 -3.04
CA GLY A 78 -16.67 7.21 -2.29
C GLY A 78 -18.16 7.35 -2.65
N GLU A 79 -19.01 6.53 -2.03
CA GLU A 79 -20.46 6.58 -2.23
C GLU A 79 -21.11 7.83 -1.62
N HIS A 80 -20.54 8.38 -0.55
CA HIS A 80 -21.05 9.59 0.09
C HIS A 80 -20.35 10.85 -0.41
N GLN A 81 -21.11 11.95 -0.49
CA GLN A 81 -20.56 13.25 -0.85
C GLN A 81 -19.41 13.66 0.09
N GLY A 82 -18.26 13.96 -0.50
CA GLY A 82 -17.06 14.40 0.24
C GLY A 82 -16.18 13.26 0.77
N GLU A 83 -16.58 11.99 0.58
CA GLU A 83 -15.69 10.86 0.84
C GLU A 83 -14.77 10.62 -0.37
N TYR A 84 -13.47 10.59 -0.10
CA TYR A 84 -12.46 10.19 -1.07
C TYR A 84 -11.51 9.19 -0.42
N LEU A 85 -11.17 8.18 -1.20
CA LEU A 85 -10.23 7.13 -0.87
C LEU A 85 -8.93 7.41 -1.62
N GLN A 86 -7.85 7.63 -0.88
CA GLN A 86 -6.52 7.81 -1.48
C GLN A 86 -5.79 6.46 -1.49
N LEU A 87 -5.55 5.94 -2.68
CA LEU A 87 -4.83 4.69 -2.93
C LEU A 87 -3.39 5.02 -3.36
N GLY A 88 -2.40 4.51 -2.62
CA GLY A 88 -1.00 4.58 -3.06
C GLY A 88 -0.71 3.54 -4.13
N VAL A 89 -0.05 3.89 -5.22
CA VAL A 89 0.30 2.97 -6.30
C VAL A 89 1.81 2.94 -6.46
N TRP A 90 2.38 1.75 -6.38
CA TRP A 90 3.80 1.47 -6.58
C TRP A 90 3.96 0.65 -7.87
N CYS A 91 4.89 1.03 -8.74
CA CYS A 91 5.21 0.28 -9.95
C CYS A 91 6.69 -0.03 -9.99
N LEU A 92 7.04 -1.31 -10.13
CA LEU A 92 8.43 -1.73 -10.31
C LEU A 92 8.76 -1.82 -11.80
N ASP A 93 9.82 -1.14 -12.19
CA ASP A 93 10.38 -1.14 -13.54
C ASP A 93 11.11 -2.45 -13.80
N GLY A 94 10.35 -3.47 -14.24
CA GLY A 94 10.70 -4.56 -15.18
C GLY A 94 11.87 -5.48 -14.85
N ASP A 95 12.94 -4.94 -14.32
CA ASP A 95 14.21 -5.53 -13.98
C ASP A 95 14.18 -6.16 -12.56
N PRO A 96 14.44 -7.47 -12.45
CA PRO A 96 14.63 -8.17 -11.19
C PRO A 96 15.71 -7.57 -10.27
N GLU A 97 16.72 -6.89 -10.80
CA GLU A 97 17.78 -6.26 -10.01
C GLU A 97 17.24 -5.14 -9.11
N HIS A 98 16.14 -4.49 -9.54
CA HIS A 98 15.44 -3.49 -8.76
C HIS A 98 14.59 -4.06 -7.61
N SER A 99 14.54 -5.38 -7.44
CA SER A 99 13.80 -6.04 -6.33
C SER A 99 14.20 -5.53 -4.93
N ASN A 100 15.41 -4.99 -4.76
CA ASN A 100 15.85 -4.38 -3.50
C ASN A 100 15.05 -3.12 -3.12
N LEU A 101 14.38 -2.48 -4.08
CA LEU A 101 13.51 -1.32 -3.87
C LEU A 101 12.16 -1.73 -3.26
N LEU A 102 11.77 -3.01 -3.35
CA LEU A 102 10.51 -3.53 -2.78
C LEU A 102 10.38 -3.28 -1.28
N LYS A 103 11.49 -3.06 -0.55
CA LYS A 103 11.47 -2.68 0.87
C LYS A 103 10.76 -1.36 1.17
N PHE A 104 10.70 -0.46 0.18
CA PHE A 104 10.00 0.82 0.31
C PHE A 104 8.51 0.67 0.05
N ALA A 105 8.12 -0.16 -0.92
CA ALA A 105 6.73 -0.43 -1.24
C ALA A 105 6.08 -1.39 -0.23
N LEU A 106 6.76 -2.47 0.15
CA LEU A 106 6.24 -3.52 1.04
C LEU A 106 7.12 -3.66 2.30
N SER A 107 6.51 -3.45 3.47
CA SER A 107 7.09 -3.42 4.80
C SER A 107 6.17 -4.15 5.81
N GLU A 108 6.68 -4.49 6.99
CA GLU A 108 5.91 -5.15 8.08
C GLU A 108 4.57 -4.45 8.40
N PRO A 109 4.48 -3.12 8.58
CA PRO A 109 3.22 -2.47 8.94
C PRO A 109 2.24 -2.33 7.76
N ASN A 110 2.70 -2.37 6.50
CA ASN A 110 1.85 -2.10 5.34
C ASN A 110 1.42 -3.37 4.58
N ILE A 111 2.00 -4.54 4.88
CA ILE A 111 1.74 -5.78 4.15
C ILE A 111 0.25 -6.17 4.14
N TRP A 112 -0.45 -5.91 5.24
CA TRP A 112 -1.89 -6.15 5.38
C TRP A 112 -2.77 -5.22 4.54
N HIS A 113 -2.20 -4.09 4.11
CA HIS A 113 -2.88 -3.05 3.34
C HIS A 113 -2.40 -3.01 1.89
N THR A 114 -1.62 -4.00 1.46
CA THR A 114 -1.04 -4.06 0.11
C THR A 114 -1.72 -5.11 -0.75
N MET A 115 -2.25 -4.68 -1.88
CA MET A 115 -2.62 -5.56 -2.98
C MET A 115 -1.46 -5.63 -3.96
N VAL A 116 -1.04 -6.83 -4.33
CA VAL A 116 -0.02 -7.03 -5.37
C VAL A 116 -0.69 -7.49 -6.66
N ILE A 117 -0.39 -6.80 -7.76
CA ILE A 117 -0.79 -7.17 -9.12
C ILE A 117 0.46 -7.58 -9.88
N VAL A 118 0.44 -8.78 -10.47
CA VAL A 118 1.48 -9.25 -11.39
C VAL A 118 0.94 -9.17 -12.80
N CYS A 119 1.49 -8.25 -13.59
CA CYS A 119 1.20 -8.08 -15.01
C CYS A 119 2.14 -8.97 -15.83
N LEU A 120 1.58 -9.69 -16.79
CA LEU A 120 2.31 -10.62 -17.65
C LEU A 120 2.01 -10.31 -19.11
N ASP A 121 2.97 -10.55 -19.99
CA ASP A 121 2.75 -10.44 -21.43
C ASP A 121 2.00 -11.67 -21.94
N LEU A 122 0.91 -11.43 -22.68
CA LEU A 122 0.13 -12.46 -23.36
C LEU A 122 0.51 -12.61 -24.84
N SER A 123 1.37 -11.73 -25.35
CA SER A 123 1.94 -11.84 -26.71
C SER A 123 2.79 -13.09 -26.84
N GLU A 124 3.46 -13.47 -25.75
CA GLU A 124 4.32 -14.66 -25.64
C GLU A 124 3.84 -15.59 -24.51
N PRO A 125 2.74 -16.34 -24.70
CA PRO A 125 2.16 -17.14 -23.63
C PRO A 125 3.08 -18.25 -23.11
N TRP A 126 4.09 -18.67 -23.89
CA TRP A 126 5.08 -19.66 -23.45
C TRP A 126 6.09 -19.10 -22.43
N SER A 127 6.42 -17.81 -22.48
CA SER A 127 7.31 -17.15 -21.51
C SER A 127 6.56 -16.69 -20.27
N MET A 128 5.25 -16.42 -20.38
CA MET A 128 4.35 -16.01 -19.30
C MET A 128 4.53 -16.81 -18.00
N LEU A 129 4.63 -18.14 -18.08
CA LEU A 129 4.77 -18.98 -16.87
C LEU A 129 6.11 -18.76 -16.16
N ASN A 130 7.19 -18.59 -16.93
CA ASN A 130 8.52 -18.34 -16.40
C ASN A 130 8.56 -16.96 -15.73
N ASP A 131 7.97 -15.95 -16.36
CA ASP A 131 7.86 -14.59 -15.84
C ASP A 131 7.04 -14.56 -14.55
N LEU A 132 5.88 -15.22 -14.53
CA LEU A 132 5.07 -15.34 -13.32
C LEU A 132 5.85 -16.00 -12.18
N GLN A 133 6.55 -17.10 -12.49
CA GLN A 133 7.34 -17.81 -11.48
C GLN A 133 8.50 -16.94 -10.96
N LEU A 134 9.14 -16.14 -11.81
CA LEU A 134 10.18 -15.19 -11.43
C LEU A 134 9.62 -14.14 -10.44
N TRP A 135 8.53 -13.47 -10.80
CA TRP A 135 7.93 -12.42 -9.96
C TRP A 135 7.41 -12.96 -8.63
N LEU A 136 6.80 -14.15 -8.63
CA LEU A 136 6.37 -14.83 -7.41
C LEU A 136 7.55 -15.22 -6.51
N ARG A 137 8.66 -15.70 -7.09
CA ARG A 137 9.87 -16.01 -6.32
C ARG A 137 10.48 -14.78 -5.68
N LEU A 138 10.57 -13.66 -6.41
CA LEU A 138 11.08 -12.39 -5.87
C LEU A 138 10.21 -11.89 -4.72
N LEU A 139 8.88 -11.94 -4.88
CA LEU A 139 7.94 -11.56 -3.84
C LEU A 139 8.06 -12.46 -2.61
N GLN A 140 8.12 -13.78 -2.80
CA GLN A 140 8.30 -14.72 -1.70
C GLN A 140 9.61 -14.48 -0.95
N GLN A 141 10.71 -14.24 -1.66
CA GLN A 141 11.99 -13.89 -1.05
C GLN A 141 11.89 -12.58 -0.26
N HIS A 142 11.23 -11.57 -0.80
CA HIS A 142 11.02 -10.29 -0.11
C HIS A 142 10.19 -10.45 1.17
N VAL A 143 9.08 -11.19 1.11
CA VAL A 143 8.23 -11.47 2.28
C VAL A 143 8.99 -12.23 3.38
N VAL A 144 9.85 -13.17 3.01
CA VAL A 144 10.73 -13.87 3.99
C VAL A 144 11.74 -12.90 4.60
N ARG A 145 12.29 -11.96 3.84
CA ARG A 145 13.25 -10.95 4.34
C ARG A 145 12.61 -9.95 5.31
N LEU A 146 11.30 -9.72 5.22
CA LEU A 146 10.58 -8.80 6.11
C LEU A 146 10.56 -9.26 7.58
N LYS A 147 10.93 -10.52 7.89
CA LYS A 147 10.99 -11.07 9.25
C LYS A 147 9.72 -10.73 10.07
N LEU A 148 8.55 -10.93 9.46
CA LEU A 148 7.27 -10.72 10.13
C LEU A 148 7.21 -11.54 11.42
N LYS A 149 6.45 -11.04 12.40
CA LYS A 149 6.28 -11.73 13.68
C LYS A 149 5.73 -13.14 13.48
N ASP A 150 6.18 -14.06 14.33
CA ASP A 150 5.76 -15.46 14.27
C ASP A 150 4.22 -15.57 14.29
N GLY A 151 3.68 -16.25 13.28
CA GLY A 151 2.24 -16.44 13.09
C GLY A 151 1.54 -15.38 12.23
N GLU A 152 2.13 -14.22 11.95
CA GLU A 152 1.51 -13.22 11.05
C GLU A 152 1.49 -13.71 9.59
N LEU A 153 2.56 -14.35 9.13
CA LEU A 153 2.60 -15.01 7.82
C LEU A 153 1.51 -16.07 7.66
N HIS A 154 1.26 -16.84 8.74
CA HIS A 154 0.21 -17.85 8.72
C HIS A 154 -1.18 -17.20 8.63
N LYS A 155 -1.41 -16.10 9.35
CA LYS A 155 -2.65 -15.33 9.26
C LYS A 155 -2.86 -14.73 7.87
N LEU A 156 -1.83 -14.11 7.27
CA LEU A 156 -1.86 -13.57 5.90
C LEU A 156 -2.26 -14.66 4.88
N ARG A 157 -1.71 -15.87 5.05
CA ARG A 157 -2.01 -16.99 4.16
C ARG A 157 -3.43 -17.53 4.36
N MET A 158 -3.96 -17.47 5.57
CA MET A 158 -5.32 -17.90 5.89
C MET A 158 -6.37 -16.87 5.47
N SER A 159 -6.07 -15.57 5.52
CA SER A 159 -7.00 -14.52 5.05
C SER A 159 -7.17 -14.49 3.54
N SER A 160 -6.30 -15.18 2.78
CA SER A 160 -6.37 -15.28 1.32
C SER A 160 -7.22 -16.48 0.83
N LYS A 161 -7.78 -17.28 1.74
CA LYS A 161 -8.70 -18.39 1.43
C LYS A 161 -10.14 -17.99 1.67
#